data_AF-A0A4Q6GIF2-F1
#
_entry.id   AF-A0A4Q6GIF2-F1
#
_cell.length_a   1.000
_cell.length_b   1.000
_cell.length_c   1.000
_cell.angle_alpha   90.00
_cell.angle_beta   90.00
_cell.angle_gamma   90.00
#
_symmetry.space_group_name_H-M   'P 1'
#
loop_
_entity.id
_entity.type
_entity.pdbx_description
1 polymer ?
#
loop_
_entity_poly.entity_id
_entity_poly.type
_entity_poly.pdbx_seq_one_letter_code
_entity_poly.pdbx_strand_id
1 'polypeptide(L)'
;KEDQGQNTCIFSTEFSLKVMGDIQEYFVHHQVRNFYSVSISGYHIAEAGANPISQLAFTLSNGFTFVEAYLARGMHIDDFAPNLSFFFSNGMDPEYTVLGRVARRIWAVAMRDKYGANERSQKLKYHIQTSGRSLHAQEIDFNDIRTTLQALIAIYDNCNSLHTNAYDEAITTPTDESVRRALAIQLIINREWGLAKNENPNQGSFIIDELTDLVEEQVMQEFERIAERGGVLGAMETGYQRGKIQEESMLYEHQKHDGTLPIIGVNTFRNPNGAGAPATIELARSTDDEKQSQLTRLEAFHARNASAAPAALAALQQAAIDNENVFARLMDAVRVCSLGQITTALFEVGGQYRRNM
;
A
#
# COMPACT_ATOMS: atom_id res chain seq x y z
N LYS A 1 1.05 6.56 -5.15
CA LYS A 1 0.22 5.32 -5.19
C LYS A 1 -1.21 5.54 -5.69
N GLU A 2 -1.98 6.50 -5.14
CA GLU A 2 -3.41 6.64 -5.49
C GLU A 2 -3.62 6.99 -6.96
N ASP A 3 -2.90 8.01 -7.44
CA ASP A 3 -2.89 8.39 -8.85
C ASP A 3 -2.23 7.32 -9.75
N GLN A 4 -1.28 6.55 -9.22
CA GLN A 4 -0.48 5.60 -10.01
C GLN A 4 -1.17 4.24 -10.20
N GLY A 5 -1.90 3.73 -9.18
CA GLY A 5 -2.44 2.36 -9.21
C GLY A 5 -3.77 2.13 -8.48
N GLN A 6 -4.05 2.83 -7.37
CA GLN A 6 -5.22 2.52 -6.52
C GLN A 6 -6.51 3.26 -6.90
N ASN A 7 -6.41 4.45 -7.52
CA ASN A 7 -7.53 5.25 -8.02
C ASN A 7 -8.56 5.70 -6.96
N THR A 8 -8.15 5.98 -5.71
CA THR A 8 -9.05 6.52 -4.67
C THR A 8 -8.80 7.98 -4.27
N CYS A 9 -8.00 8.73 -5.04
CA CYS A 9 -7.89 10.19 -4.89
C CYS A 9 -9.26 10.86 -5.10
N ILE A 10 -9.68 11.67 -4.12
CA ILE A 10 -10.89 12.49 -4.20
C ILE A 10 -10.59 13.99 -4.34
N PHE A 11 -9.46 14.45 -3.82
CA PHE A 11 -8.97 15.82 -3.97
C PHE A 11 -7.87 15.91 -5.03
N SER A 12 -7.53 17.12 -5.45
CA SER A 12 -6.33 17.33 -6.27
C SER A 12 -5.09 16.73 -5.58
N THR A 13 -4.14 16.25 -6.39
CA THR A 13 -2.90 15.63 -5.88
C THR A 13 -2.11 16.59 -5.01
N GLU A 14 -2.01 17.86 -5.43
CA GLU A 14 -1.31 18.92 -4.69
C GLU A 14 -1.97 19.17 -3.32
N PHE A 15 -3.30 19.32 -3.28
CA PHE A 15 -4.01 19.53 -2.02
C PHE A 15 -3.85 18.33 -1.08
N SER A 16 -3.91 17.11 -1.61
CA SER A 16 -3.70 15.88 -0.83
C SER A 16 -2.29 15.82 -0.22
N LEU A 17 -1.25 16.18 -0.99
CA LEU A 17 0.14 16.26 -0.51
C LEU A 17 0.30 17.34 0.55
N LYS A 18 -0.34 18.50 0.37
CA LYS A 18 -0.36 19.58 1.36
C LYS A 18 -0.93 19.10 2.69
N VAL A 19 -2.12 18.48 2.67
CA VAL A 19 -2.76 17.98 3.90
C VAL A 19 -1.98 16.83 4.54
N MET A 20 -1.32 15.98 3.74
CA MET A 20 -0.39 14.97 4.29
C MET A 20 0.81 15.60 5.01
N GLY A 21 1.34 16.72 4.52
CA GLY A 21 2.34 17.50 5.25
C GLY A 21 1.78 18.14 6.53
N ASP A 22 0.53 18.60 6.51
CA ASP A 22 -0.12 19.16 7.70
C ASP A 22 -0.29 18.11 8.81
N ILE A 23 -0.63 16.87 8.45
CA ILE A 23 -0.68 15.73 9.38
C ILE A 23 0.68 15.51 10.02
N GLN A 24 1.74 15.44 9.21
CA GLN A 24 3.08 15.20 9.72
C GLN A 24 3.57 16.35 10.62
N GLU A 25 3.31 17.60 10.24
CA GLU A 25 3.63 18.77 11.05
C GLU A 25 2.93 18.73 12.42
N TYR A 26 1.63 18.40 12.41
CA TYR A 26 0.86 18.24 13.64
C TYR A 26 1.45 17.15 14.53
N PHE A 27 1.90 16.03 13.94
CA PHE A 27 2.52 14.94 14.67
C PHE A 27 3.83 15.36 15.33
N VAL A 28 4.69 16.10 14.61
CA VAL A 28 5.95 16.62 15.16
C VAL A 28 5.65 17.56 16.34
N HIS A 29 4.77 18.54 16.14
CA HIS A 29 4.42 19.54 17.15
C HIS A 29 3.82 18.90 18.42
N HIS A 30 2.98 17.88 18.27
CA HIS A 30 2.32 17.18 19.39
C HIS A 30 3.06 15.92 19.85
N GLN A 31 4.28 15.69 19.39
CA GLN A 31 5.13 14.55 19.75
C GLN A 31 4.45 13.17 19.54
N VAL A 32 3.64 13.04 18.48
CA VAL A 32 3.02 11.79 18.07
C VAL A 32 4.07 10.89 17.41
N ARG A 33 4.78 10.12 18.24
CA ARG A 33 5.96 9.32 17.83
C ARG A 33 5.68 7.83 17.60
N ASN A 34 4.46 7.40 17.92
CA ASN A 34 4.06 5.99 17.91
C ASN A 34 2.92 5.70 16.91
N PHE A 35 2.63 6.67 16.04
CA PHE A 35 1.69 6.52 14.93
C PHE A 35 2.42 6.82 13.62
N TYR A 36 2.32 5.93 12.65
CA TYR A 36 2.87 6.16 11.32
C TYR A 36 1.90 7.05 10.54
N SER A 37 2.32 8.27 10.19
CA SER A 37 1.47 9.26 9.50
C SER A 37 1.15 8.83 8.06
N VAL A 38 2.04 8.04 7.45
CA VAL A 38 1.88 7.51 6.10
C VAL A 38 2.43 6.08 6.03
N SER A 39 1.70 5.23 5.32
CA SER A 39 2.18 3.93 4.84
C SER A 39 2.45 4.02 3.34
N ILE A 40 3.71 4.20 2.97
CA ILE A 40 4.19 4.34 1.60
C ILE A 40 4.08 2.97 0.94
N SER A 41 3.05 2.81 0.11
CA SER A 41 2.61 1.48 -0.34
C SER A 41 2.85 1.22 -1.82
N GLY A 42 3.46 0.08 -2.08
CA GLY A 42 3.59 -0.57 -3.39
C GLY A 42 2.60 -1.68 -3.63
N TYR A 43 1.96 -2.22 -2.59
CA TYR A 43 0.98 -3.33 -2.73
C TYR A 43 -0.01 -3.09 -3.87
N HIS A 44 -0.69 -1.94 -3.84
CA HIS A 44 -1.69 -1.57 -4.84
C HIS A 44 -1.12 -1.32 -6.24
N ILE A 45 0.15 -0.92 -6.33
CA ILE A 45 0.85 -0.75 -7.61
C ILE A 45 1.10 -2.13 -8.25
N ALA A 46 1.49 -3.11 -7.45
CA ALA A 46 1.68 -4.49 -7.92
C ALA A 46 0.36 -5.17 -8.28
N GLU A 47 -0.66 -5.04 -7.43
CA GLU A 47 -1.98 -5.62 -7.69
C GLU A 47 -2.63 -5.03 -8.96
N ALA A 48 -2.26 -3.80 -9.35
CA ALA A 48 -2.73 -3.19 -10.60
C ALA A 48 -2.03 -3.72 -11.87
N GLY A 49 -0.87 -4.35 -11.75
CA GLY A 49 -0.07 -4.60 -12.96
C GLY A 49 1.41 -4.83 -12.74
N ALA A 50 1.99 -4.12 -11.79
CA ALA A 50 3.42 -3.90 -11.76
C ALA A 50 4.20 -5.16 -11.38
N ASN A 51 5.31 -5.39 -12.08
CA ASN A 51 6.30 -6.39 -11.68
C ASN A 51 7.01 -5.96 -10.37
N PRO A 52 7.74 -6.86 -9.67
CA PRO A 52 8.40 -6.54 -8.40
C PRO A 52 9.39 -5.36 -8.48
N ILE A 53 10.10 -5.19 -9.60
CA ILE A 53 11.06 -4.09 -9.79
C ILE A 53 10.31 -2.75 -9.82
N SER A 54 9.29 -2.63 -10.67
CA SER A 54 8.46 -1.43 -10.80
C SER A 54 7.73 -1.11 -9.50
N GLN A 55 7.18 -2.13 -8.82
CA GLN A 55 6.60 -1.95 -7.49
C GLN A 55 7.60 -1.30 -6.53
N LEU A 56 8.79 -1.90 -6.38
CA LEU A 56 9.78 -1.46 -5.42
C LEU A 56 10.28 -0.04 -5.73
N ALA A 57 10.64 0.22 -7.00
CA ALA A 57 11.13 1.52 -7.44
C ALA A 57 10.08 2.63 -7.31
N PHE A 58 8.83 2.39 -7.72
CA PHE A 58 7.78 3.40 -7.56
C PHE A 58 7.46 3.67 -6.09
N THR A 59 7.54 2.65 -5.24
CA THR A 59 7.27 2.82 -3.81
C THR A 59 8.37 3.62 -3.12
N LEU A 60 9.64 3.28 -3.35
CA LEU A 60 10.76 4.00 -2.75
C LEU A 60 10.87 5.44 -3.29
N SER A 61 10.67 5.66 -4.59
CA SER A 61 10.65 7.02 -5.16
C SER A 61 9.50 7.86 -4.61
N ASN A 62 8.30 7.29 -4.41
CA ASN A 62 7.21 7.95 -3.69
C ASN A 62 7.62 8.30 -2.26
N GLY A 63 8.32 7.40 -1.55
CA GLY A 63 8.83 7.64 -0.21
C GLY A 63 9.83 8.79 -0.14
N PHE A 64 10.81 8.81 -1.05
CA PHE A 64 11.74 9.92 -1.16
C PHE A 64 11.06 11.23 -1.55
N THR A 65 9.98 11.19 -2.34
CA THR A 65 9.19 12.39 -2.64
C THR A 65 8.53 12.97 -1.39
N PHE A 66 8.01 12.14 -0.48
CA PHE A 66 7.53 12.61 0.82
C PHE A 66 8.65 13.21 1.67
N VAL A 67 9.83 12.59 1.67
CA VAL A 67 11.01 13.12 2.38
C VAL A 67 11.35 14.52 1.88
N GLU A 68 11.51 14.70 0.57
CA GLU A 68 11.80 16.02 -0.03
C GLU A 68 10.69 17.03 0.24
N ALA A 69 9.41 16.61 0.17
CA ALA A 69 8.27 17.48 0.44
C ALA A 69 8.24 17.98 1.90
N TYR A 70 8.59 17.13 2.87
CA TYR A 70 8.62 17.52 4.29
C TYR A 70 9.86 18.37 4.63
N LEU A 71 11.01 18.07 4.01
CA LEU A 71 12.20 18.92 4.11
C LEU A 71 11.95 20.32 3.53
N ALA A 72 11.27 20.43 2.38
CA ALA A 72 10.88 21.71 1.79
C ALA A 72 9.95 22.53 2.69
N ARG A 73 9.23 21.88 3.62
CA ARG A 73 8.41 22.54 4.66
C ARG A 73 9.20 22.89 5.93
N GLY A 74 10.51 22.66 5.95
CA GLY A 74 11.38 23.00 7.08
C GLY A 74 11.36 22.02 8.23
N MET A 75 10.80 20.81 8.05
CA MET A 75 10.86 19.76 9.07
C MET A 75 12.26 19.12 9.09
N HIS A 76 12.80 18.83 10.27
CA HIS A 76 14.05 18.11 10.38
C HIS A 76 13.85 16.62 10.04
N ILE A 77 14.80 16.01 9.31
CA ILE A 77 14.68 14.63 8.80
C ILE A 77 14.34 13.61 9.90
N ASP A 78 14.96 13.77 11.07
CA ASP A 78 14.79 12.85 12.19
C ASP A 78 13.46 13.02 12.95
N ASP A 79 12.71 14.08 12.67
CA ASP A 79 11.40 14.32 13.29
C ASP A 79 10.29 13.52 12.61
N PHE A 80 10.46 13.18 11.33
CA PHE A 80 9.43 12.49 10.55
C PHE A 80 9.87 11.16 9.93
N ALA A 81 11.14 10.96 9.57
CA ALA A 81 11.58 9.71 8.95
C ALA A 81 11.25 8.46 9.80
N PRO A 82 11.37 8.48 11.15
CA PRO A 82 10.94 7.36 11.99
C PRO A 82 9.44 7.05 11.99
N ASN A 83 8.60 7.99 11.50
CA ASN A 83 7.15 7.87 11.37
C ASN A 83 6.71 7.43 9.96
N LEU A 84 7.66 7.12 9.07
CA LEU A 84 7.37 6.53 7.77
C LEU A 84 7.31 5.00 7.90
N SER A 85 6.23 4.41 7.42
CA SER A 85 6.09 2.97 7.24
C SER A 85 5.98 2.64 5.75
N PHE A 86 6.36 1.42 5.37
CA PHE A 86 6.23 0.93 4.01
C PHE A 86 5.27 -0.27 3.93
N PHE A 87 4.72 -0.51 2.74
CA PHE A 87 3.82 -1.64 2.52
C PHE A 87 3.97 -2.24 1.12
N PHE A 88 4.41 -3.49 1.03
CA PHE A 88 4.66 -4.20 -0.23
C PHE A 88 3.74 -5.42 -0.43
N SER A 89 3.56 -5.82 -1.68
CA SER A 89 3.01 -7.12 -2.10
C SER A 89 4.13 -8.14 -2.28
N ASN A 90 3.89 -9.40 -1.93
CA ASN A 90 4.74 -10.53 -2.29
C ASN A 90 4.00 -11.46 -3.26
N GLY A 91 4.53 -11.63 -4.46
CA GLY A 91 4.04 -12.55 -5.49
C GLY A 91 4.93 -13.78 -5.68
N MET A 92 4.86 -14.37 -6.89
CA MET A 92 5.56 -15.61 -7.22
C MET A 92 6.90 -15.40 -7.94
N ASP A 93 7.15 -14.20 -8.44
CA ASP A 93 8.39 -13.81 -9.12
C ASP A 93 9.62 -13.88 -8.19
N PRO A 94 10.81 -14.22 -8.70
CA PRO A 94 11.99 -14.46 -7.88
C PRO A 94 12.41 -13.24 -7.05
N GLU A 95 12.26 -12.03 -7.59
CA GLU A 95 12.69 -10.77 -6.95
C GLU A 95 11.97 -10.50 -5.63
N TYR A 96 10.77 -11.06 -5.42
CA TYR A 96 10.07 -10.97 -4.13
C TYR A 96 10.85 -11.60 -2.97
N THR A 97 11.79 -12.49 -3.26
CA THR A 97 12.67 -13.10 -2.25
C THR A 97 13.64 -12.10 -1.63
N VAL A 98 13.96 -11.00 -2.35
CA VAL A 98 14.94 -9.99 -1.94
C VAL A 98 14.39 -8.58 -1.85
N LEU A 99 13.09 -8.39 -2.11
CA LEU A 99 12.47 -7.06 -2.17
C LEU A 99 12.67 -6.25 -0.88
N GLY A 100 12.46 -6.89 0.29
CA GLY A 100 12.56 -6.23 1.59
C GLY A 100 13.99 -5.82 1.95
N ARG A 101 14.98 -6.71 1.74
CA ARG A 101 16.40 -6.41 1.97
C ARG A 101 16.93 -5.32 1.03
N VAL A 102 16.52 -5.31 -0.24
CA VAL A 102 16.89 -4.23 -1.16
C VAL A 102 16.27 -2.91 -0.69
N ALA A 103 14.98 -2.90 -0.34
CA ALA A 103 14.32 -1.70 0.20
C ALA A 103 15.05 -1.14 1.42
N ARG A 104 15.42 -2.00 2.38
CA ARG A 104 16.17 -1.61 3.57
C ARG A 104 17.55 -1.05 3.23
N ARG A 105 18.29 -1.68 2.32
CA ARG A 105 19.66 -1.27 1.94
C ARG A 105 19.66 0.11 1.28
N ILE A 106 18.83 0.30 0.25
CA ILE A 106 18.67 1.58 -0.45
C ILE A 106 18.28 2.69 0.53
N TRP A 107 17.27 2.45 1.38
CA TRP A 107 16.79 3.46 2.32
C TRP A 107 17.84 3.82 3.37
N ALA A 108 18.50 2.83 3.98
CA ALA A 108 19.49 3.08 5.02
C ALA A 108 20.68 3.90 4.50
N VAL A 109 21.19 3.55 3.31
CA VAL A 109 22.31 4.27 2.68
C VAL A 109 21.88 5.69 2.32
N ALA A 110 20.73 5.87 1.67
CA ALA A 110 20.24 7.20 1.31
C ALA A 110 20.00 8.10 2.54
N MET A 111 19.34 7.56 3.58
CA MET A 111 19.10 8.30 4.82
C MET A 111 20.39 8.74 5.51
N ARG A 112 21.41 7.87 5.52
CA ARG A 112 22.72 8.17 6.12
C ARG A 112 23.53 9.15 5.29
N ASP A 113 23.76 8.84 4.03
CA ASP A 113 24.78 9.50 3.20
C ASP A 113 24.24 10.73 2.47
N LYS A 114 22.97 10.70 2.04
CA LYS A 114 22.33 11.84 1.35
C LYS A 114 21.65 12.79 2.33
N TYR A 115 20.89 12.25 3.30
CA TYR A 115 20.07 13.06 4.20
C TYR A 115 20.70 13.32 5.58
N GLY A 116 21.82 12.66 5.92
CA GLY A 116 22.50 12.86 7.21
C GLY A 116 21.67 12.44 8.43
N ALA A 117 20.70 11.55 8.24
CA ALA A 117 19.73 11.16 9.26
C ALA A 117 20.31 10.15 10.27
N ASN A 118 19.73 10.10 11.46
CA ASN A 118 20.19 9.21 12.53
C ASN A 118 19.89 7.73 12.26
N GLU A 119 20.42 6.86 13.13
CA GLU A 119 20.27 5.40 13.01
C GLU A 119 18.80 4.93 12.99
N ARG A 120 17.90 5.62 13.70
CA ARG A 120 16.47 5.25 13.72
C ARG A 120 15.81 5.58 12.39
N SER A 121 16.16 6.71 11.77
CA SER A 121 15.67 7.15 10.46
C SER A 121 16.14 6.24 9.32
N GLN A 122 17.31 5.60 9.47
CA GLN A 122 17.86 4.63 8.51
C GLN A 122 17.11 3.29 8.50
N LYS A 123 16.32 2.97 9.54
CA LYS A 123 15.62 1.67 9.67
C LYS A 123 14.27 1.70 8.97
N LEU A 124 14.24 1.33 7.68
CA LEU A 124 13.00 1.11 6.95
C LEU A 124 12.22 -0.06 7.56
N LYS A 125 11.00 0.22 8.00
CA LYS A 125 10.05 -0.78 8.50
C LYS A 125 8.93 -0.97 7.50
N TYR A 126 8.54 -2.22 7.28
CA TYR A 126 7.53 -2.52 6.28
C TYR A 126 6.58 -3.65 6.68
N HIS A 127 5.36 -3.54 6.18
CA HIS A 127 4.38 -4.61 6.12
C HIS A 127 4.47 -5.30 4.75
N ILE A 128 4.26 -6.62 4.71
CA ILE A 128 4.04 -7.39 3.48
C ILE A 128 2.63 -7.98 3.52
N GLN A 129 1.96 -7.96 2.38
CA GLN A 129 0.78 -8.78 2.13
C GLN A 129 1.05 -9.70 0.95
N THR A 130 0.61 -10.96 1.04
CA THR A 130 0.65 -11.90 -0.10
C THR A 130 -0.20 -11.39 -1.26
N SER A 131 0.19 -11.65 -2.51
CA SER A 131 -0.47 -11.06 -3.67
C SER A 131 -1.86 -11.63 -3.90
N GLY A 132 -2.89 -10.76 -3.89
CA GLY A 132 -4.26 -11.12 -4.24
C GLY A 132 -4.40 -11.55 -5.71
N ARG A 133 -3.67 -10.88 -6.62
CA ARG A 133 -3.66 -11.16 -8.06
C ARG A 133 -3.12 -12.56 -8.40
N SER A 134 -2.28 -13.13 -7.55
CA SER A 134 -1.78 -14.49 -7.69
C SER A 134 -2.82 -15.57 -7.35
N LEU A 135 -3.93 -15.18 -6.72
CA LEU A 135 -4.99 -16.10 -6.30
C LEU A 135 -6.10 -16.13 -7.35
N HIS A 136 -6.69 -17.31 -7.56
CA HIS A 136 -7.60 -17.54 -8.68
C HIS A 136 -8.93 -18.12 -8.22
N ALA A 137 -10.00 -17.81 -8.96
CA ALA A 137 -11.34 -18.33 -8.70
C ALA A 137 -11.49 -19.80 -9.12
N GLN A 138 -10.64 -20.28 -10.02
CA GLN A 138 -10.52 -21.70 -10.36
C GLN A 138 -9.62 -22.41 -9.36
N GLU A 139 -10.02 -23.60 -8.91
CA GLU A 139 -9.24 -24.42 -7.99
C GLU A 139 -8.76 -23.61 -6.76
N ILE A 140 -9.71 -22.96 -6.07
CA ILE A 140 -9.41 -22.04 -4.97
C ILE A 140 -8.56 -22.67 -3.86
N ASP A 141 -8.63 -23.98 -3.66
CA ASP A 141 -7.78 -24.68 -2.68
C ASP A 141 -6.27 -24.59 -3.01
N PHE A 142 -5.90 -24.36 -4.27
CA PHE A 142 -4.50 -24.15 -4.65
C PHE A 142 -3.95 -22.80 -4.17
N ASN A 143 -4.83 -21.86 -3.79
CA ASN A 143 -4.43 -20.54 -3.33
C ASN A 143 -3.66 -20.62 -2.00
N ASP A 144 -3.99 -21.53 -1.09
CA ASP A 144 -3.24 -21.72 0.16
C ASP A 144 -1.78 -22.10 -0.10
N ILE A 145 -1.50 -22.85 -1.17
CA ILE A 145 -0.14 -23.24 -1.56
C ILE A 145 0.66 -22.00 -1.98
N ARG A 146 0.06 -21.15 -2.83
CA ARG A 146 0.67 -19.89 -3.29
C ARG A 146 0.93 -18.95 -2.11
N THR A 147 -0.08 -18.73 -1.27
CA THR A 147 0.02 -17.90 -0.07
C THR A 147 1.10 -18.41 0.89
N THR A 148 1.23 -19.73 1.06
CA THR A 148 2.26 -20.34 1.91
C THR A 148 3.67 -20.00 1.42
N LEU A 149 3.94 -20.11 0.12
CA LEU A 149 5.25 -19.81 -0.45
C LEU A 149 5.58 -18.31 -0.33
N GLN A 150 4.61 -17.45 -0.60
CA GLN A 150 4.75 -15.99 -0.47
C GLN A 150 5.01 -15.55 0.97
N ALA A 151 4.29 -16.16 1.93
CA ALA A 151 4.49 -15.94 3.36
C ALA A 151 5.88 -16.40 3.83
N LEU A 152 6.36 -17.54 3.31
CA LEU A 152 7.66 -18.10 3.68
C LEU A 152 8.80 -17.13 3.34
N ILE A 153 8.84 -16.61 2.11
CA ILE A 153 9.89 -15.67 1.70
C ILE A 153 9.77 -14.31 2.43
N ALA A 154 8.54 -13.88 2.77
CA ALA A 154 8.35 -12.67 3.58
C ALA A 154 8.97 -12.80 4.99
N ILE A 155 8.80 -13.97 5.61
CA ILE A 155 9.36 -14.28 6.94
C ILE A 155 10.89 -14.45 6.85
N TYR A 156 11.39 -15.17 5.85
CA TYR A 156 12.85 -15.35 5.66
C TYR A 156 13.59 -14.04 5.43
N ASP A 157 12.98 -13.09 4.73
CA ASP A 157 13.55 -11.76 4.53
C ASP A 157 13.22 -10.79 5.69
N ASN A 158 12.78 -11.32 6.84
CA ASN A 158 12.61 -10.62 8.10
C ASN A 158 11.68 -9.40 8.01
N CYS A 159 10.48 -9.59 7.47
CA CYS A 159 9.44 -8.55 7.44
C CYS A 159 9.01 -8.14 8.86
N ASN A 160 8.58 -6.88 9.05
CA ASN A 160 8.13 -6.41 10.36
C ASN A 160 6.67 -6.80 10.66
N SER A 161 5.88 -7.06 9.62
CA SER A 161 4.47 -7.41 9.72
C SER A 161 4.04 -8.13 8.44
N LEU A 162 3.16 -9.13 8.56
CA LEU A 162 2.69 -9.96 7.46
C LEU A 162 1.17 -10.14 7.48
N HIS A 163 0.55 -9.96 6.32
CA HIS A 163 -0.81 -10.40 6.02
C HIS A 163 -0.76 -11.56 5.03
N THR A 164 -1.51 -12.61 5.34
CA THR A 164 -1.70 -13.78 4.47
C THR A 164 -3.14 -13.78 3.97
N ASN A 165 -3.32 -13.77 2.65
CA ASN A 165 -4.63 -13.76 2.02
C ASN A 165 -5.32 -15.11 2.19
N ALA A 166 -6.64 -15.06 2.12
CA ALA A 166 -7.50 -16.22 2.21
C ALA A 166 -7.53 -17.02 0.91
N TYR A 167 -7.87 -18.32 0.98
CA TYR A 167 -7.94 -19.15 -0.22
C TYR A 167 -9.09 -18.74 -1.16
N ASP A 168 -10.13 -18.10 -0.63
CA ASP A 168 -11.32 -17.60 -1.33
C ASP A 168 -11.25 -16.11 -1.72
N GLU A 169 -10.08 -15.46 -1.58
CA GLU A 169 -9.83 -14.03 -1.87
C GLU A 169 -10.35 -13.60 -3.27
N ALA A 170 -10.23 -14.48 -4.26
CA ALA A 170 -10.66 -14.20 -5.64
C ALA A 170 -12.19 -14.13 -5.80
N ILE A 171 -12.96 -14.48 -4.77
CA ILE A 171 -14.42 -14.62 -4.82
C ILE A 171 -15.10 -13.69 -3.81
N THR A 172 -14.65 -13.66 -2.56
CA THR A 172 -15.32 -12.90 -1.50
C THR A 172 -14.35 -12.49 -0.37
N THR A 173 -14.83 -11.64 0.53
CA THR A 173 -14.12 -11.30 1.76
C THR A 173 -14.04 -12.53 2.65
N PRO A 174 -12.92 -12.78 3.36
CA PRO A 174 -12.71 -14.03 4.09
C PRO A 174 -13.83 -14.35 5.10
N THR A 175 -14.32 -15.59 5.06
CA THR A 175 -15.17 -16.15 6.12
C THR A 175 -14.35 -16.48 7.38
N ASP A 176 -15.02 -16.78 8.50
CA ASP A 176 -14.36 -17.21 9.75
C ASP A 176 -13.52 -18.49 9.56
N GLU A 177 -13.93 -19.38 8.65
CA GLU A 177 -13.14 -20.57 8.32
C GLU A 177 -11.92 -20.21 7.48
N SER A 178 -12.12 -19.41 6.45
CA SER A 178 -11.09 -19.03 5.50
C SER A 178 -9.97 -18.20 6.15
N VAL A 179 -10.34 -17.27 7.05
CA VAL A 179 -9.36 -16.48 7.80
C VAL A 179 -8.53 -17.35 8.77
N ARG A 180 -9.10 -18.45 9.30
CA ARG A 180 -8.35 -19.39 10.14
C ARG A 180 -7.29 -20.14 9.34
N ARG A 181 -7.59 -20.56 8.09
CA ARG A 181 -6.61 -21.17 7.19
C ARG A 181 -5.47 -20.20 6.87
N ALA A 182 -5.82 -18.97 6.50
CA ALA A 182 -4.84 -17.92 6.22
C ALA A 182 -3.93 -17.65 7.44
N LEU A 183 -4.49 -17.52 8.65
CA LEU A 183 -3.72 -17.33 9.87
C LEU A 183 -2.84 -18.55 10.21
N ALA A 184 -3.33 -19.77 9.96
CA ALA A 184 -2.60 -20.99 10.21
C ALA A 184 -1.30 -21.09 9.39
N ILE A 185 -1.26 -20.53 8.17
CA ILE A 185 -0.03 -20.46 7.36
C ILE A 185 1.09 -19.78 8.15
N GLN A 186 0.84 -18.60 8.71
CA GLN A 186 1.84 -17.89 9.51
C GLN A 186 2.19 -18.65 10.79
N LEU A 187 1.23 -19.29 11.45
CA LEU A 187 1.47 -20.07 12.66
C LEU A 187 2.37 -21.28 12.39
N ILE A 188 2.12 -22.02 11.32
CA ILE A 188 2.91 -23.20 10.94
C ILE A 188 4.33 -22.78 10.59
N ILE A 189 4.52 -21.74 9.76
CA ILE A 189 5.87 -21.26 9.42
C ILE A 189 6.62 -20.80 10.68
N ASN A 190 5.97 -20.02 11.55
CA ASN A 190 6.65 -19.46 12.72
C ASN A 190 6.86 -20.46 13.87
N ARG A 191 6.08 -21.54 13.96
CA ARG A 191 6.08 -22.44 15.13
C ARG A 191 6.53 -23.86 14.82
N GLU A 192 6.29 -24.36 13.61
CA GLU A 192 6.56 -25.75 13.23
C GLU A 192 7.71 -25.87 12.23
N TRP A 193 7.81 -24.94 11.28
CA TRP A 193 8.81 -24.99 10.22
C TRP A 193 10.24 -24.80 10.75
N GLY A 194 11.08 -25.82 10.57
CA GLY A 194 12.38 -25.91 11.23
C GLY A 194 13.38 -24.80 10.86
N LEU A 195 13.42 -24.38 9.59
CA LEU A 195 14.41 -23.39 9.12
C LEU A 195 14.09 -21.98 9.62
N ALA A 196 12.82 -21.67 9.91
CA ALA A 196 12.41 -20.37 10.46
C ALA A 196 12.87 -20.14 11.92
N LYS A 197 13.49 -21.15 12.57
CA LYS A 197 14.19 -20.95 13.85
C LYS A 197 15.48 -20.12 13.69
N ASN A 198 16.02 -20.08 12.47
CA ASN A 198 17.11 -19.16 12.10
C ASN A 198 16.47 -17.87 11.54
N GLU A 199 16.91 -16.71 12.03
CA GLU A 199 16.33 -15.40 11.69
C GLU A 199 17.04 -14.70 10.52
N ASN A 200 18.10 -15.30 9.98
CA ASN A 200 18.86 -14.81 8.83
C ASN A 200 19.19 -15.91 7.79
N PRO A 201 18.25 -16.82 7.43
CA PRO A 201 18.56 -17.99 6.59
C PRO A 201 18.94 -17.61 5.16
N ASN A 202 18.59 -16.40 4.74
CA ASN A 202 18.92 -15.83 3.43
C ASN A 202 20.40 -15.40 3.31
N GLN A 203 21.11 -15.13 4.42
CA GLN A 203 22.48 -14.60 4.36
C GLN A 203 23.50 -15.66 3.91
N GLY A 204 24.34 -15.30 2.95
CA GLY A 204 25.39 -16.16 2.40
C GLY A 204 24.94 -17.10 1.28
N SER A 205 23.68 -17.01 0.85
CA SER A 205 23.18 -17.72 -0.32
C SER A 205 23.58 -17.00 -1.59
N PHE A 206 24.33 -17.66 -2.48
CA PHE A 206 24.82 -17.07 -3.72
C PHE A 206 23.71 -16.45 -4.58
N ILE A 207 22.58 -17.16 -4.73
CA ILE A 207 21.46 -16.66 -5.54
C ILE A 207 20.78 -15.46 -4.88
N ILE A 208 20.70 -15.42 -3.54
CA ILE A 208 20.10 -14.29 -2.82
C ILE A 208 20.98 -13.06 -2.93
N ASP A 209 22.29 -13.21 -2.73
CA ASP A 209 23.22 -12.09 -2.79
C ASP A 209 23.28 -11.51 -4.22
N GLU A 210 23.39 -12.36 -5.26
CA GLU A 210 23.36 -11.92 -6.66
C GLU A 210 22.01 -11.26 -7.03
N LEU A 211 20.89 -11.87 -6.66
CA LEU A 211 19.57 -11.30 -6.94
C LEU A 211 19.35 -9.97 -6.19
N THR A 212 19.88 -9.83 -4.98
CA THR A 212 19.83 -8.57 -4.22
C THR A 212 20.53 -7.46 -5.00
N ASP A 213 21.73 -7.71 -5.53
CA ASP A 213 22.49 -6.71 -6.28
C ASP A 213 21.84 -6.38 -7.63
N LEU A 214 21.31 -7.38 -8.33
CA LEU A 214 20.59 -7.18 -9.60
C LEU A 214 19.31 -6.37 -9.43
N VAL A 215 18.53 -6.63 -8.38
CA VAL A 215 17.28 -5.91 -8.09
C VAL A 215 17.59 -4.49 -7.64
N GLU A 216 18.60 -4.29 -6.79
CA GLU A 216 19.02 -2.94 -6.36
C GLU A 216 19.42 -2.08 -7.56
N GLU A 217 20.29 -2.59 -8.43
CA GLU A 217 20.73 -1.86 -9.63
C GLU A 217 19.56 -1.49 -10.55
N GLN A 218 18.63 -2.42 -10.80
CA GLN A 218 17.46 -2.13 -11.63
C GLN A 218 16.53 -1.08 -11.02
N VAL A 219 16.40 -1.05 -9.70
CA VAL A 219 15.67 0.00 -8.98
C VAL A 219 16.36 1.35 -9.13
N MET A 220 17.70 1.39 -9.03
CA MET A 220 18.46 2.62 -9.22
C MET A 220 18.30 3.18 -10.64
N GLN A 221 18.35 2.32 -11.67
CA GLN A 221 18.08 2.75 -13.05
C GLN A 221 16.65 3.26 -13.25
N GLU A 222 15.67 2.69 -12.53
CA GLU A 222 14.30 3.20 -12.56
C GLU A 222 14.19 4.58 -11.89
N PHE A 223 14.97 4.84 -10.83
CA PHE A 223 15.05 6.18 -10.24
C PHE A 223 15.58 7.21 -11.23
N GLU A 224 16.60 6.87 -12.03
CA GLU A 224 17.13 7.76 -13.07
C GLU A 224 16.06 8.10 -14.11
N ARG A 225 15.32 7.09 -14.61
CA ARG A 225 14.21 7.28 -15.54
C ARG A 225 13.12 8.22 -14.97
N ILE A 226 12.80 8.10 -13.69
CA ILE A 226 11.85 8.99 -13.01
C ILE A 226 12.44 10.40 -12.85
N ALA A 227 13.72 10.51 -12.48
CA ALA A 227 14.39 11.80 -12.29
C ALA A 227 14.46 12.62 -13.59
N GLU A 228 14.78 11.99 -14.71
CA GLU A 228 14.79 12.61 -16.06
C GLU A 228 13.43 13.18 -16.48
N ARG A 229 12.34 12.71 -15.85
CA ARG A 229 10.96 13.15 -16.09
C ARG A 229 10.50 14.21 -15.08
N GLY A 230 11.42 14.83 -14.34
CA GLY A 230 11.07 15.83 -13.32
C GLY A 230 10.67 15.20 -11.98
N GLY A 231 11.20 14.03 -11.66
CA GLY A 231 10.87 13.30 -10.43
C GLY A 231 9.48 12.66 -10.48
N VAL A 232 8.99 12.20 -9.33
CA VAL A 232 7.73 11.45 -9.25
C VAL A 232 6.54 12.27 -9.75
N LEU A 233 6.46 13.55 -9.37
CA LEU A 233 5.34 14.42 -9.76
C LEU A 233 5.36 14.74 -11.26
N GLY A 234 6.51 15.08 -11.84
CA GLY A 234 6.63 15.30 -13.29
C GLY A 234 6.37 14.02 -14.10
N ALA A 235 6.83 12.87 -13.60
CA ALA A 235 6.49 11.57 -14.19
C ALA A 235 4.98 11.28 -14.12
N MET A 236 4.30 11.67 -13.03
CA MET A 236 2.84 11.53 -12.91
C MET A 236 2.08 12.46 -13.88
N GLU A 237 2.56 13.68 -14.15
CA GLU A 237 1.93 14.58 -15.13
C GLU A 237 1.91 13.98 -16.54
N THR A 238 2.96 13.24 -16.91
CA THR A 238 3.05 12.51 -18.19
C THR A 238 2.39 11.12 -18.16
N GLY A 239 1.89 10.68 -17.00
CA GLY A 239 1.30 9.36 -16.82
C GLY A 239 2.30 8.20 -16.88
N TYR A 240 3.61 8.45 -16.71
CA TYR A 240 4.66 7.45 -16.88
C TYR A 240 4.44 6.19 -16.03
N GLN A 241 4.24 6.35 -14.72
CA GLN A 241 4.06 5.19 -13.82
C GLN A 241 2.81 4.41 -14.20
N ARG A 242 1.69 5.10 -14.43
CA ARG A 242 0.41 4.49 -14.81
C ARG A 242 0.54 3.72 -16.13
N GLY A 243 1.15 4.32 -17.15
CA GLY A 243 1.38 3.69 -18.44
C GLY A 243 2.23 2.43 -18.31
N LYS A 244 3.35 2.50 -17.60
CA LYS A 244 4.23 1.35 -17.38
C LYS A 244 3.53 0.22 -16.61
N ILE A 245 2.75 0.53 -15.58
CA ILE A 245 1.94 -0.46 -14.83
C ILE A 245 0.95 -1.16 -15.77
N GLN A 246 0.29 -0.41 -16.66
CA GLN A 246 -0.65 -0.98 -17.63
C GLN A 246 0.06 -1.86 -18.67
N GLU A 247 1.22 -1.45 -19.17
CA GLU A 247 2.04 -2.24 -20.09
C GLU A 247 2.45 -3.58 -19.46
N GLU A 248 2.96 -3.56 -18.23
CA GLU A 248 3.35 -4.77 -17.48
C GLU A 248 2.13 -5.66 -17.19
N SER A 249 0.99 -5.05 -16.85
CA SER A 249 -0.26 -5.76 -16.63
C SER A 249 -0.74 -6.50 -17.88
N MET A 250 -0.71 -5.82 -19.04
CA MET A 250 -1.09 -6.38 -20.33
C MET A 250 -0.17 -7.52 -20.75
N LEU A 251 1.14 -7.38 -20.53
CA LEU A 251 2.10 -8.44 -20.78
C LEU A 251 1.79 -9.70 -19.95
N TYR A 252 1.57 -9.53 -18.64
CA TYR A 252 1.19 -10.63 -17.76
C TYR A 252 -0.11 -11.32 -18.19
N GLU A 253 -1.18 -10.56 -18.46
CA GLU A 253 -2.45 -11.17 -18.88
C GLU A 253 -2.32 -11.85 -20.24
N HIS A 254 -1.54 -11.31 -21.18
CA HIS A 254 -1.24 -11.97 -22.45
C HIS A 254 -0.57 -13.33 -22.22
N GLN A 255 0.49 -13.37 -21.42
CA GLN A 255 1.23 -14.60 -21.13
C GLN A 255 0.40 -15.63 -20.36
N LYS A 256 -0.47 -15.16 -19.47
CA LYS A 256 -1.42 -16.01 -18.75
C LYS A 256 -2.47 -16.61 -19.68
N HIS A 257 -2.98 -15.83 -20.63
CA HIS A 257 -4.01 -16.30 -21.57
C HIS A 257 -3.46 -17.20 -22.66
N ASP A 258 -2.27 -16.90 -23.19
CA ASP A 258 -1.62 -17.71 -24.24
C ASP A 258 -0.93 -18.98 -23.68
N GLY A 259 -0.69 -19.04 -22.37
CA GLY A 259 -0.12 -20.19 -21.67
C GLY A 259 1.41 -20.20 -21.57
N THR A 260 2.08 -19.15 -22.06
CA THR A 260 3.54 -18.99 -21.90
C THR A 260 3.93 -18.82 -20.44
N LEU A 261 3.07 -18.18 -19.63
CA LEU A 261 3.16 -18.18 -18.17
C LEU A 261 2.23 -19.27 -17.61
N PRO A 262 2.76 -20.40 -17.11
CA PRO A 262 1.93 -21.50 -16.62
C PRO A 262 1.26 -21.16 -15.29
N ILE A 263 -0.07 -21.24 -15.27
CA ILE A 263 -0.89 -21.05 -14.08
C ILE A 263 -1.70 -22.34 -13.81
N ILE A 264 -1.25 -23.08 -12.80
CA ILE A 264 -1.83 -24.36 -12.39
C ILE A 264 -3.30 -24.19 -11.96
N GLY A 265 -4.19 -24.98 -12.55
CA GLY A 265 -5.64 -24.91 -12.33
C GLY A 265 -6.37 -23.90 -13.23
N VAL A 266 -5.63 -23.07 -13.98
CA VAL A 266 -6.20 -22.01 -14.84
C VAL A 266 -5.96 -22.33 -16.32
N ASN A 267 -4.72 -22.18 -16.81
CA ASN A 267 -4.38 -22.41 -18.22
C ASN A 267 -3.72 -23.78 -18.45
N THR A 268 -3.20 -24.41 -17.40
CA THR A 268 -2.64 -25.77 -17.42
C THR A 268 -3.07 -26.54 -16.16
N PHE A 269 -3.05 -27.88 -16.21
CA PHE A 269 -3.51 -28.76 -15.13
C PHE A 269 -4.94 -28.42 -14.64
N ARG A 270 -5.89 -28.38 -15.58
CA ARG A 270 -7.29 -28.04 -15.30
C ARG A 270 -8.06 -29.24 -14.74
N ASN A 271 -9.09 -28.97 -13.93
CA ASN A 271 -9.98 -30.00 -13.42
C ASN A 271 -10.60 -30.85 -14.54
N PRO A 272 -10.45 -32.20 -14.54
CA PRO A 272 -11.10 -33.07 -15.50
C PRO A 272 -12.63 -33.02 -15.45
N ASN A 273 -13.21 -32.68 -14.29
CA ASN A 273 -14.66 -32.57 -14.10
C ASN A 273 -15.22 -31.21 -14.56
N GLY A 274 -14.39 -30.34 -15.15
CA GLY A 274 -14.74 -28.99 -15.57
C GLY A 274 -14.61 -27.96 -14.43
N ALA A 275 -14.79 -26.68 -14.78
CA ALA A 275 -14.96 -25.62 -13.77
C ALA A 275 -16.33 -25.84 -13.11
N GLY A 276 -16.39 -26.76 -12.15
CA GLY A 276 -17.60 -27.04 -11.39
C GLY A 276 -18.15 -25.72 -10.86
N ALA A 277 -19.48 -25.55 -10.90
CA ALA A 277 -20.12 -24.44 -10.21
C ALA A 277 -19.58 -24.45 -8.77
N PRO A 278 -18.98 -23.34 -8.29
CA PRO A 278 -18.48 -23.32 -6.93
C PRO A 278 -19.64 -23.75 -6.01
N ALA A 279 -19.36 -24.68 -5.09
CA ALA A 279 -20.28 -24.94 -3.98
C ALA A 279 -20.69 -23.57 -3.43
N THR A 280 -21.99 -23.32 -3.19
CA THR A 280 -22.49 -21.97 -2.83
C THR A 280 -21.58 -21.34 -1.77
N ILE A 281 -20.70 -20.43 -2.18
CA ILE A 281 -19.73 -19.79 -1.30
C ILE A 281 -20.49 -18.72 -0.54
N GLU A 282 -20.38 -18.75 0.79
CA GLU A 282 -20.98 -17.73 1.64
C GLU A 282 -20.34 -16.38 1.31
N LEU A 283 -21.14 -15.44 0.83
CA LEU A 283 -20.67 -14.11 0.49
C LEU A 283 -20.83 -13.19 1.69
N ALA A 284 -19.73 -12.62 2.17
CA ALA A 284 -19.78 -11.57 3.19
C ALA A 284 -20.38 -10.29 2.58
N ARG A 285 -21.62 -9.95 2.95
CA ARG A 285 -22.32 -8.74 2.51
C ARG A 285 -23.02 -8.05 3.68
N SER A 286 -23.12 -6.73 3.61
CA SER A 286 -23.91 -5.94 4.57
C SER A 286 -25.40 -6.24 4.45
N THR A 287 -26.07 -6.34 5.58
CA THR A 287 -27.53 -6.46 5.71
C THR A 287 -28.23 -5.12 5.47
N ASP A 288 -29.54 -5.14 5.21
CA ASP A 288 -30.32 -3.92 5.06
C ASP A 288 -30.52 -3.20 6.40
N ASP A 289 -30.63 -3.94 7.50
CA ASP A 289 -30.70 -3.37 8.86
C ASP A 289 -29.43 -2.60 9.23
N GLU A 290 -28.25 -3.08 8.84
CA GLU A 290 -26.99 -2.35 9.02
C GLU A 290 -26.99 -1.03 8.24
N LYS A 291 -27.47 -1.04 6.99
CA LYS A 291 -27.57 0.19 6.18
C LYS A 291 -28.54 1.19 6.82
N GLN A 292 -29.72 0.74 7.24
CA GLN A 292 -30.70 1.60 7.91
C GLN A 292 -30.16 2.14 9.24
N SER A 293 -29.49 1.29 10.03
CA SER A 293 -28.82 1.70 11.27
C SER A 293 -27.79 2.81 11.01
N GLN A 294 -26.97 2.70 9.97
CA GLN A 294 -26.00 3.73 9.61
C GLN A 294 -26.66 5.04 9.19
N LEU A 295 -27.77 5.00 8.46
CA LEU A 295 -28.55 6.18 8.08
C LEU A 295 -29.16 6.88 9.31
N THR A 296 -29.83 6.12 10.18
CA THR A 296 -30.42 6.67 11.42
C THR A 296 -29.35 7.30 12.32
N ARG A 297 -28.18 6.65 12.45
CA ARG A 297 -27.06 7.19 13.23
C ARG A 297 -26.50 8.48 12.64
N LEU A 298 -26.43 8.57 11.31
CA LEU A 298 -25.98 9.77 10.61
C LEU A 298 -26.96 10.94 10.82
N GLU A 299 -28.25 10.71 10.64
CA GLU A 299 -29.29 11.73 10.86
C GLU A 299 -29.29 12.23 12.31
N ALA A 300 -29.19 11.32 13.28
CA ALA A 300 -29.09 11.67 14.69
C ALA A 300 -27.82 12.48 15.01
N PHE A 301 -26.68 12.13 14.39
CA PHE A 301 -25.44 12.88 14.53
C PHE A 301 -25.55 14.30 13.95
N HIS A 302 -26.17 14.44 12.78
CA HIS A 302 -26.44 15.75 12.16
C HIS A 302 -27.37 16.61 13.00
N ALA A 303 -28.49 16.05 13.48
CA ALA A 303 -29.44 16.77 14.32
C ALA A 303 -28.80 17.26 15.62
N ARG A 304 -28.02 16.41 16.30
CA ARG A 304 -27.33 16.77 17.55
C ARG A 304 -26.35 17.92 17.39
N ASN A 305 -25.69 18.02 16.24
CA ASN A 305 -24.60 18.97 15.99
C ASN A 305 -24.99 20.12 15.05
N ALA A 306 -26.28 20.27 14.72
CA ALA A 306 -26.77 21.21 13.71
C ALA A 306 -26.35 22.68 13.95
N SER A 307 -26.23 23.10 15.21
CA SER A 307 -25.81 24.46 15.57
C SER A 307 -24.30 24.70 15.45
N ALA A 308 -23.48 23.67 15.67
CA ALA A 308 -22.01 23.80 15.72
C ALA A 308 -21.34 23.47 14.37
N ALA A 309 -21.93 22.57 13.58
CA ALA A 309 -21.32 22.09 12.33
C ALA A 309 -21.02 23.22 11.32
N PRO A 310 -21.89 24.21 11.05
CA PRO A 310 -21.61 25.26 10.06
C PRO A 310 -20.35 26.07 10.38
N ALA A 311 -20.16 26.45 11.65
CA ALA A 311 -19.00 27.21 12.08
C ALA A 311 -17.69 26.41 11.97
N ALA A 312 -17.74 25.11 12.31
CA ALA A 312 -16.59 24.22 12.19
C ALA A 312 -16.17 23.99 10.72
N LEU A 313 -17.14 23.81 9.82
CA LEU A 313 -16.87 23.69 8.38
C LEU A 313 -16.28 24.98 7.80
N ALA A 314 -16.82 26.14 8.16
CA ALA A 314 -16.28 27.43 7.72
C ALA A 314 -14.85 27.65 8.21
N ALA A 315 -14.54 27.31 9.47
CA ALA A 315 -13.18 27.39 10.01
C ALA A 315 -12.21 26.45 9.29
N LEU A 316 -12.67 25.25 8.91
CA LEU A 316 -11.88 24.30 8.14
C LEU A 316 -11.57 24.82 6.73
N GLN A 317 -12.56 25.39 6.05
CA GLN A 317 -12.39 26.01 4.73
C GLN A 317 -11.45 27.22 4.79
N GLN A 318 -11.63 28.08 5.79
CA GLN A 318 -10.80 29.26 6.00
C GLN A 318 -9.34 28.86 6.24
N ALA A 319 -9.07 27.83 7.04
CA ALA A 319 -7.72 27.32 7.24
C ALA A 319 -7.08 26.81 5.94
N ALA A 320 -7.86 26.23 5.02
CA ALA A 320 -7.35 25.84 3.70
C ALA A 320 -7.02 27.07 2.84
N ILE A 321 -7.86 28.11 2.85
CA ILE A 321 -7.68 29.35 2.09
C ILE A 321 -6.47 30.14 2.60
N ASP A 322 -6.34 30.27 3.92
CA ASP A 322 -5.26 31.02 4.57
C ASP A 322 -3.94 30.23 4.62
N ASN A 323 -3.92 29.03 4.02
CA ASN A 323 -2.80 28.11 4.02
C ASN A 323 -2.30 27.75 5.44
N GLU A 324 -3.21 27.70 6.41
CA GLU A 324 -2.98 27.18 7.76
C GLU A 324 -2.96 25.64 7.75
N ASN A 325 -2.61 25.03 8.89
CA ASN A 325 -2.65 23.59 9.07
C ASN A 325 -4.11 23.07 9.10
N VAL A 326 -4.53 22.40 8.03
CA VAL A 326 -5.90 21.88 7.85
C VAL A 326 -6.18 20.73 8.81
N PHE A 327 -5.18 19.89 9.09
CA PHE A 327 -5.36 18.74 9.98
C PHE A 327 -5.64 19.16 11.42
N ALA A 328 -5.03 20.24 11.90
CA ALA A 328 -5.35 20.82 13.20
C ALA A 328 -6.84 21.17 13.33
N ARG A 329 -7.45 21.74 12.29
CA ARG A 329 -8.90 22.01 12.26
C ARG A 329 -9.74 20.76 12.10
N LEU A 330 -9.24 19.73 11.42
CA LEU A 330 -9.94 18.44 11.32
C LEU A 330 -10.16 17.79 12.69
N MET A 331 -9.22 17.92 13.62
CA MET A 331 -9.35 17.39 14.99
C MET A 331 -10.58 17.92 15.76
N ASP A 332 -11.01 19.14 15.43
CA ASP A 332 -12.23 19.75 15.96
C ASP A 332 -13.45 19.44 15.09
N ALA A 333 -13.32 19.55 13.77
CA ALA A 333 -14.42 19.37 12.83
C ALA A 333 -15.06 17.99 12.94
N VAL A 334 -14.28 16.91 13.10
CA VAL A 334 -14.81 15.54 13.20
C VAL A 334 -15.70 15.29 14.42
N ARG A 335 -15.67 16.17 15.43
CA ARG A 335 -16.53 16.07 16.61
C ARG A 335 -17.97 16.47 16.32
N VAL A 336 -18.18 17.33 15.31
CA VAL A 336 -19.48 17.96 15.01
C VAL A 336 -19.91 17.80 13.55
N CYS A 337 -19.01 17.42 12.65
CA CYS A 337 -19.25 17.24 11.22
C CYS A 337 -19.06 15.78 10.80
N SER A 338 -19.89 15.28 9.89
CA SER A 338 -19.71 13.96 9.30
C SER A 338 -18.62 13.96 8.22
N LEU A 339 -18.14 12.77 7.84
CA LEU A 339 -17.17 12.59 6.75
C LEU A 339 -17.63 13.28 5.46
N GLY A 340 -18.89 13.08 5.06
CA GLY A 340 -19.44 13.70 3.86
C GLY A 340 -19.50 15.24 3.93
N GLN A 341 -19.84 15.80 5.10
CA GLN A 341 -19.86 17.25 5.28
C GLN A 341 -18.45 17.86 5.15
N ILE A 342 -17.46 17.23 5.78
CA ILE A 342 -16.05 17.66 5.73
C ILE A 342 -15.52 17.58 4.30
N THR A 343 -15.72 16.44 3.63
CA THR A 343 -15.24 16.23 2.27
C THR A 343 -15.84 17.23 1.29
N THR A 344 -17.15 17.46 1.34
CA THR A 344 -17.82 18.45 0.47
C THR A 344 -17.31 19.86 0.73
N ALA A 345 -17.16 20.26 2.00
CA ALA A 345 -16.61 21.58 2.33
C ALA A 345 -15.19 21.77 1.80
N LEU A 346 -14.34 20.73 1.87
CA LEU A 346 -13.00 20.76 1.31
C LEU A 346 -12.97 20.72 -0.22
N PHE A 347 -13.99 20.17 -0.90
CA PHE A 347 -14.07 20.25 -2.37
C PHE A 347 -14.19 21.68 -2.88
N GLU A 348 -14.84 22.56 -2.12
CA GLU A 348 -15.04 23.97 -2.49
C GLU A 348 -13.72 24.77 -2.47
N VAL A 349 -12.70 24.32 -1.73
CA VAL A 349 -11.43 25.03 -1.54
C VAL A 349 -10.18 24.27 -2.02
N GLY A 350 -10.17 22.94 -1.94
CA GLY A 350 -9.04 22.08 -2.31
C GLY A 350 -9.15 21.44 -3.70
N GLY A 351 -10.31 21.62 -4.35
CA GLY A 351 -10.62 21.05 -5.66
C GLY A 351 -10.83 19.53 -5.64
N GLN A 352 -11.56 19.04 -6.65
CA GLN A 352 -11.76 17.60 -6.86
C GLN A 352 -10.64 17.00 -7.72
N TYR A 353 -10.32 15.74 -7.47
CA TYR A 353 -9.39 14.99 -8.30
C TYR A 353 -9.88 14.95 -9.76
N ARG A 354 -9.01 15.30 -10.70
CA ARG A 354 -9.24 15.08 -12.13
C ARG A 354 -8.48 13.83 -12.53
N ARG A 355 -9.20 12.86 -13.11
CA ARG A 355 -8.56 11.69 -13.71
C ARG A 355 -7.78 12.17 -14.93
N ASN A 356 -6.46 12.10 -14.85
CA ASN A 356 -5.60 12.12 -16.03
C ASN A 356 -5.71 10.72 -16.64
N MET A 357 -5.99 10.67 -17.95
CA MET A 357 -6.61 9.55 -18.72
C MET A 357 -6.57 8.14 -18.11
#